data_AF-A0ABD0NSU2-F1
#
_entry.id   AF-A0ABD0NSU2-F1
#
_cell.length_a   1.000
_cell.length_b   1.000
_cell.length_c   1.000
_cell.angle_alpha   90.00
_cell.angle_beta   90.00
_cell.angle_gamma   90.00
#
_symmetry.space_group_name_H-M   'P 1'
#
loop_
_entity.id
_entity.type
_entity.pdbx_description
1 polymer ?
#
loop_
_entity_poly.entity_id
_entity_poly.type
_entity_poly.pdbx_seq_one_letter_code
_entity_poly.pdbx_strand_id
1 'polypeptide(L)'
;FMDKFYILSSQEALKKFMKNPRHYLLPHIPHLPCKVSVIGPPCSGKSTMCAMLAEHYGAVVVDVEALMGHTLGMFKKDMLDKVRQDATLAGLEKIRAKMQLEATNAL
;
A
#
# COMPACT_ATOMS: atom_id res chain seq x y z
N PHE A 1 -29.01 -7.93 -28.85
CA PHE A 1 -28.23 -7.45 -30.00
C PHE A 1 -29.13 -6.89 -31.09
N MET A 2 -30.11 -7.65 -31.59
CA MET A 2 -30.95 -7.23 -32.73
C MET A 2 -32.02 -6.16 -32.44
N ASP A 3 -32.08 -5.63 -31.21
CA ASP A 3 -33.07 -4.63 -30.79
C ASP A 3 -32.43 -3.25 -30.54
N LYS A 4 -31.26 -3.00 -31.14
CA LYS A 4 -30.51 -1.75 -30.97
C LYS A 4 -29.99 -1.27 -32.32
N PHE A 5 -30.02 0.05 -32.51
CA PHE A 5 -29.39 0.70 -33.65
C PHE A 5 -27.92 1.02 -33.34
N TYR A 6 -27.03 0.67 -34.26
CA TYR A 6 -25.58 0.88 -34.12
C TYR A 6 -25.11 1.88 -35.17
N ILE A 7 -24.48 2.96 -34.71
CA ILE A 7 -23.84 3.96 -35.58
C ILE A 7 -22.36 3.60 -35.69
N LEU A 8 -21.86 3.49 -36.92
CA LEU A 8 -20.49 3.05 -37.21
C LEU A 8 -19.79 4.11 -38.06
N SER A 9 -18.48 4.28 -37.84
CA SER A 9 -17.69 5.35 -38.45
C SER A 9 -17.41 5.16 -39.94
N SER A 10 -17.46 3.92 -40.44
CA SER A 10 -17.20 3.61 -41.86
C SER A 10 -17.84 2.29 -42.29
N GLN A 11 -17.91 2.08 -43.61
CA GLN A 11 -18.39 0.82 -44.19
C GLN A 11 -17.50 -0.38 -43.79
N GLU A 12 -16.21 -0.15 -43.58
CA GLU A 12 -15.27 -1.17 -43.11
C GLU A 12 -15.56 -1.58 -41.67
N ALA A 13 -15.87 -0.61 -40.80
CA ALA A 13 -16.29 -0.87 -39.43
C ALA A 13 -17.60 -1.68 -39.40
N LEU A 14 -18.55 -1.38 -40.29
CA LEU A 14 -19.77 -2.17 -40.48
C LEU A 14 -19.48 -3.61 -40.88
N LYS A 15 -18.62 -3.84 -41.87
CA LYS A 15 -18.25 -5.21 -42.28
C LYS A 15 -17.63 -6.01 -41.13
N LYS A 16 -16.73 -5.38 -40.36
CA LYS A 16 -16.09 -6.03 -39.19
C LYS A 16 -17.10 -6.33 -38.09
N PHE A 17 -17.99 -5.37 -37.80
CA PHE A 17 -19.07 -5.53 -36.81
C PHE A 17 -20.03 -6.65 -37.20
N MET A 18 -20.51 -6.68 -38.44
CA MET A 18 -21.43 -7.70 -38.93
C MET A 18 -20.81 -9.11 -38.92
N LYS A 19 -19.49 -9.23 -39.14
CA LYS A 19 -18.78 -10.52 -39.10
C LYS A 19 -18.75 -11.12 -37.70
N ASN A 20 -18.57 -10.32 -36.66
CA ASN A 20 -18.61 -10.78 -35.27
C ASN A 20 -19.02 -9.66 -34.30
N PRO A 21 -20.34 -9.41 -34.16
CA PRO A 21 -20.82 -8.30 -33.33
C PRO A 21 -20.46 -8.48 -31.85
N ARG A 22 -20.29 -9.72 -31.40
CA ARG A 22 -20.01 -10.04 -30.00
C ARG A 22 -18.73 -9.38 -29.49
N HIS A 23 -17.69 -9.24 -30.30
CA HIS A 23 -16.43 -8.58 -29.88
C HIS A 23 -16.56 -7.11 -29.53
N TYR A 24 -17.55 -6.42 -30.12
CA TYR A 24 -17.76 -4.99 -29.93
C TYR A 24 -18.78 -4.70 -28.83
N LEU A 25 -19.57 -5.71 -28.47
CA LEU A 25 -20.72 -5.57 -27.57
C LEU A 25 -20.50 -6.24 -26.23
N LEU A 26 -19.69 -7.30 -26.22
CA LEU A 26 -19.29 -7.96 -24.99
C LEU A 26 -18.00 -7.29 -24.51
N PRO A 27 -17.86 -7.05 -23.20
CA PRO A 27 -16.57 -6.68 -22.64
C PRO A 27 -15.53 -7.74 -23.05
N HIS A 28 -14.30 -7.31 -23.33
CA HIS A 28 -13.20 -8.24 -23.63
C HIS A 28 -12.97 -9.12 -22.38
N ILE A 29 -13.30 -10.41 -22.50
CA ILE A 29 -13.08 -11.44 -21.48
C ILE A 29 -11.82 -12.22 -21.89
N PRO A 30 -10.85 -12.45 -21.00
CA PRO A 30 -10.88 -12.14 -19.57
C PRO A 30 -10.53 -10.68 -19.32
N HIS A 31 -11.22 -10.06 -18.36
CA HIS A 31 -10.65 -8.92 -17.65
C HIS A 31 -9.37 -9.42 -17.00
N LEU A 32 -8.21 -9.21 -17.65
CA LEU A 32 -6.93 -9.40 -16.95
C LEU A 32 -7.05 -8.59 -15.65
N PRO A 33 -6.74 -9.17 -14.48
CA PRO A 33 -6.76 -8.42 -13.24
C PRO A 33 -5.78 -7.25 -13.38
N CYS A 34 -6.31 -6.06 -13.65
CA CYS A 34 -5.52 -4.86 -13.84
C CYS A 34 -5.02 -4.46 -12.45
N LYS A 35 -3.75 -4.77 -12.19
CA LYS A 35 -3.07 -4.34 -10.96
C LYS A 35 -2.44 -2.98 -11.24
N VAL A 36 -3.02 -1.95 -10.64
CA VAL A 36 -2.55 -0.57 -10.76
C VAL A 36 -1.88 -0.18 -9.45
N SER A 37 -0.68 0.40 -9.54
CA SER A 37 0.01 1.03 -8.42
C SER A 37 0.11 2.53 -8.69
N VAL A 38 -0.38 3.35 -7.75
CA VAL A 38 -0.37 4.82 -7.87
C VAL A 38 0.71 5.37 -6.95
N ILE A 39 1.72 6.03 -7.54
CA ILE A 39 2.92 6.50 -6.84
C ILE A 39 3.03 8.03 -6.98
N GLY A 40 3.59 8.69 -5.98
CA GLY A 40 3.86 10.14 -5.99
C GLY A 40 4.08 10.73 -4.60
N PRO A 41 4.45 12.01 -4.50
CA PRO A 41 4.80 12.67 -3.25
C PRO A 41 3.60 12.80 -2.31
N PRO A 42 3.78 12.93 -0.97
CA PRO A 42 2.69 13.15 -0.02
C PRO A 42 1.74 14.27 -0.48
N CYS A 43 0.45 14.16 -0.15
CA CYS A 43 -0.59 15.13 -0.51
C CYS A 43 -0.90 15.32 -2.01
N SER A 44 -0.28 14.56 -2.93
CA SER A 44 -0.58 14.65 -4.38
C SER A 44 -1.93 14.03 -4.82
N GLY A 45 -2.83 13.68 -3.90
CA GLY A 45 -4.15 13.11 -4.22
C GLY A 45 -4.19 11.63 -4.63
N LYS A 46 -3.09 10.88 -4.47
CA LYS A 46 -2.99 9.44 -4.82
C LYS A 46 -4.12 8.59 -4.21
N SER A 47 -4.39 8.77 -2.93
CA SER A 47 -5.43 8.00 -2.22
C SER A 47 -6.82 8.30 -2.79
N THR A 48 -7.09 9.56 -3.15
CA THR A 48 -8.35 9.96 -3.80
C THR A 48 -8.47 9.33 -5.19
N MET A 49 -7.39 9.33 -5.98
CA MET A 49 -7.36 8.66 -7.28
C MET A 49 -7.58 7.15 -7.16
N CYS A 50 -6.96 6.48 -6.18
CA CYS A 50 -7.20 5.06 -5.91
C CYS A 50 -8.66 4.78 -5.55
N ALA A 51 -9.29 5.63 -4.73
CA ALA A 51 -10.70 5.49 -4.36
C ALA A 51 -11.62 5.63 -5.59
N MET A 52 -11.39 6.65 -6.43
CA MET A 52 -12.15 6.83 -7.67
C MET A 52 -11.99 5.67 -8.65
N LEU A 53 -10.76 5.14 -8.79
CA LEU A 53 -10.50 3.96 -9.63
C LEU A 53 -11.19 2.71 -9.08
N ALA A 54 -11.18 2.51 -7.77
CA ALA A 54 -11.86 1.41 -7.12
C ALA A 54 -13.37 1.46 -7.33
N GLU A 55 -13.98 2.64 -7.17
CA GLU A 55 -15.42 2.84 -7.42
C GLU A 55 -15.79 2.61 -8.88
N HIS A 56 -15.04 3.20 -9.82
CA HIS A 56 -15.34 3.12 -11.25
C HIS A 56 -15.18 1.72 -11.83
N TYR A 57 -14.20 0.95 -11.34
CA TYR A 57 -13.87 -0.38 -11.88
C TYR A 57 -14.30 -1.54 -10.96
N GLY A 58 -14.97 -1.26 -9.83
CA GLY A 58 -15.28 -2.28 -8.82
C GLY A 58 -14.03 -2.95 -8.23
N ALA A 59 -12.93 -2.20 -8.12
CA ALA A 59 -11.65 -2.69 -7.65
C ALA A 59 -11.52 -2.57 -6.12
N VAL A 60 -10.53 -3.27 -5.55
CA VAL A 60 -10.19 -3.19 -4.13
C VAL A 60 -8.94 -2.33 -3.95
N VAL A 61 -9.02 -1.31 -3.09
CA VAL A 61 -7.85 -0.51 -2.70
C VAL A 61 -7.04 -1.27 -1.65
N VAL A 62 -5.75 -1.45 -1.89
CA VAL A 62 -4.81 -2.04 -0.93
C VAL A 62 -3.88 -0.94 -0.44
N ASP A 63 -4.06 -0.51 0.81
CA ASP A 63 -3.20 0.46 1.48
C ASP A 63 -2.18 -0.27 2.37
N VAL A 64 -0.93 -0.26 1.93
CA VAL A 64 0.18 -0.92 2.62
C VAL A 64 0.46 -0.25 3.97
N GLU A 65 0.32 1.06 4.09
CA GLU A 65 0.60 1.79 5.33
C GLU A 65 -0.43 1.43 6.41
N ALA A 66 -1.72 1.40 6.02
CA ALA A 66 -2.79 0.96 6.91
C ALA A 66 -2.62 -0.51 7.34
N LEU A 67 -2.25 -1.40 6.41
CA LEU A 67 -2.01 -2.83 6.68
C LEU A 67 -0.79 -3.06 7.60
N MET A 68 0.29 -2.31 7.41
CA MET A 68 1.53 -2.50 8.16
C MET A 68 1.58 -1.72 9.47
N GLY A 69 0.67 -0.78 9.72
CA GLY A 69 0.69 0.10 10.89
C GLY A 69 0.76 -0.65 12.22
N HIS A 70 -0.03 -1.71 12.40
CA HIS A 70 -0.02 -2.53 13.62
C HIS A 70 1.32 -3.25 13.82
N THR A 71 1.78 -3.94 12.78
CA THR A 71 3.04 -4.69 12.78
C THR A 71 4.22 -3.77 13.06
N LEU A 72 4.28 -2.62 12.38
CA LEU A 72 5.34 -1.63 12.56
C LEU A 72 5.30 -0.99 13.96
N GLY A 73 4.10 -0.77 14.51
CA GLY A 73 3.92 -0.27 15.88
C GLY A 73 4.47 -1.21 16.95
N MET A 74 4.20 -2.51 16.82
CA MET A 74 4.76 -3.54 17.71
C MET A 74 6.29 -3.56 17.64
N PHE A 75 6.85 -3.62 16.43
CA PHE A 75 8.31 -3.60 16.25
C PHE A 75 8.98 -2.35 16.84
N LYS A 76 8.35 -1.18 16.68
CA LYS A 76 8.85 0.07 17.28
C LYS A 76 8.83 0.02 18.80
N LYS A 77 7.79 -0.55 19.41
CA LYS A 77 7.68 -0.70 20.86
C LYS A 77 8.75 -1.66 21.40
N ASP A 78 8.91 -2.83 20.80
CA ASP A 78 9.91 -3.81 21.21
C ASP A 78 11.33 -3.25 21.11
N MET A 79 11.61 -2.50 20.04
CA MET A 79 12.88 -1.79 19.88
C MET A 79 13.08 -0.75 20.98
N LEU A 80 12.06 0.05 21.31
CA LEU A 80 12.13 1.07 22.35
C LEU A 80 12.35 0.45 23.73
N ASP A 81 11.68 -0.67 24.03
CA ASP A 81 11.80 -1.34 25.33
C ASP A 81 13.19 -1.98 25.50
N LYS A 82 13.79 -2.54 24.44
CA LYS A 82 15.19 -2.97 24.46
C LYS A 82 16.16 -1.82 24.73
N VAL A 83 16.01 -0.70 24.01
CA VAL A 83 16.86 0.48 24.21
C VAL A 83 16.76 1.00 25.66
N ARG A 84 15.56 0.98 26.25
CA ARG A 84 15.35 1.36 27.65
C ARG A 84 16.03 0.40 28.63
N GLN A 85 15.95 -0.91 28.39
CA GLN A 85 16.62 -1.91 29.22
C GLN A 85 18.14 -1.73 29.16
N ASP A 86 18.70 -1.61 27.97
CA ASP A 86 20.13 -1.43 27.77
C ASP A 86 20.64 -0.13 28.43
N ALA A 87 19.90 0.97 28.28
CA ALA A 87 20.23 2.24 28.93
C ALA A 87 20.17 2.14 30.48
N THR A 88 19.21 1.38 31.00
CA THR A 88 19.08 1.14 32.45
C THR A 88 20.27 0.34 32.97
N LEU A 89 20.65 -0.74 32.27
CA LEU A 89 21.80 -1.56 32.62
C LEU A 89 23.11 -0.76 32.57
N ALA A 90 23.33 -0.02 31.49
CA ALA A 90 24.51 0.85 31.36
C ALA A 90 24.57 1.93 32.45
N GLY A 91 23.41 2.47 32.86
CA GLY A 91 23.32 3.40 33.99
C GLY A 91 23.72 2.76 35.32
N LEU A 92 23.21 1.56 35.62
CA LEU A 92 23.55 0.82 36.84
C LEU A 92 25.04 0.47 36.91
N GLU A 93 25.62 0.02 35.80
CA GLU A 93 27.07 -0.27 35.73
C GLU A 93 27.91 0.98 36.02
N LYS A 94 27.51 2.14 35.48
CA LYS A 94 28.22 3.39 35.69
C LYS A 94 28.17 3.87 37.15
N ILE A 95 27.05 3.66 37.85
CA ILE A 95 26.92 3.96 39.28
C ILE A 95 27.81 3.02 40.10
N ARG A 96 27.78 1.72 39.79
CA ARG A 96 28.60 0.72 40.50
C ARG A 96 30.09 1.00 40.37
N ALA A 97 30.55 1.36 39.18
CA ALA A 97 31.95 1.71 38.92
C ALA A 97 32.38 2.95 39.72
N LYS A 98 31.52 3.98 39.82
CA LYS A 98 31.78 5.16 40.65
C LYS A 98 31.87 4.82 42.14
N MET A 99 30.94 4.03 42.66
CA MET A 99 30.96 3.59 44.07
C MET A 99 32.23 2.83 44.43
N GLN A 100 32.70 1.94 43.53
CA GLN A 100 33.94 1.18 43.75
C GLN A 100 35.17 2.09 43.75
N LEU A 101 35.23 3.08 42.86
CA LEU A 101 36.31 4.06 42.82
C LEU A 101 36.33 4.91 44.11
N GLU A 102 35.18 5.39 44.56
CA GLU A 102 35.04 6.17 45.80
C GLU A 102 35.43 5.33 47.04
N ALA A 103 35.05 4.05 47.09
CA ALA A 103 35.44 3.15 48.16
C ALA A 103 36.95 2.84 48.17
N THR A 104 37.59 2.81 47.01
CA THR A 104 39.04 2.55 46.88
C THR A 104 39.88 3.78 47.23
N ASN A 105 39.37 4.98 46.92
CA ASN A 105 40.03 6.25 47.25
C ASN A 105 39.84 6.68 48.73
N ALA A 106 38.93 6.05 49.46
CA ALA A 106 38.68 6.30 50.88
C ALA A 106 39.49 5.41 51.85
N LEU A 107 40.27 4.46 51.30
CA LEU A 107 41.26 3.63 52.01
C LEU A 107 42.67 4.18 51.77
#